data_AF-A0A932W8V1-F1
#
_entry.id   AF-A0A932W8V1-F1
#
_cell.length_a   1.000
_cell.length_b   1.000
_cell.length_c   1.000
_cell.angle_alpha   90.00
_cell.angle_beta   90.00
_cell.angle_gamma   90.00
#
_symmetry.space_group_name_H-M   'P 1'
#
loop_
_entity.id
_entity.type
_entity.pdbx_description
1 polymer ?
#
loop_
_entity_poly.entity_id
_entity_poly.type
_entity_poly.pdbx_seq_one_letter_code
_entity_poly.pdbx_strand_id
1 'polypeptide(L)'
;MLLQQLVCLELDLSGRIDNTNELFNYFDIDIELHYYLRPDDQNFTANAENILAKRSGTTKYKMFSNLDWSVGFEHLFGFTQHCWLFHDLYAPNSHNYPALSIQDMLRIGDIWINVVPQFQYFIDAPIRAFSLRYICPLNQHYGSTHFTTYSGKRIPTFPDTPRQNDFKVEDIIQGLSNQCKYFGQTKHFYSIAQHSLLVASLLPQKLRPAALLYSAPIAYMGELPNNLKPKMHAHRRYENRLRSAIGHRFGVSPTLFDSALLKEAKSRVEATEQRDVLPNIIDTVNNFETVKPMQKFITYLSPEDARKSFHVELKKYLPSAFNYTR
;
A
#
# COMPACT_ATOMS: atom_id res chain seq x y z
N MET A 1 8.87 8.10 -4.78
CA MET A 1 8.99 6.99 -3.81
C MET A 1 9.58 7.46 -2.48
N LEU A 2 10.78 8.05 -2.49
CA LEU A 2 11.46 8.48 -1.26
C LEU A 2 10.72 9.55 -0.46
N LEU A 3 10.28 10.61 -1.13
CA LEU A 3 9.52 11.69 -0.52
C LEU A 3 8.22 11.17 0.13
N GLN A 4 7.58 10.17 -0.50
CA GLN A 4 6.37 9.53 0.04
C GLN A 4 6.66 8.63 1.23
N GLN A 5 7.85 8.02 1.32
CA GLN A 5 8.29 7.23 2.47
C GLN A 5 8.75 8.13 3.63
N LEU A 6 9.45 9.23 3.34
CA LEU A 6 9.80 10.28 4.30
C LEU A 6 8.54 10.93 4.88
N VAL A 7 7.55 11.26 4.04
CA VAL A 7 6.23 11.75 4.50
C VAL A 7 5.50 10.68 5.33
N CYS A 8 5.57 9.40 4.96
CA CYS A 8 4.99 8.34 5.81
C CYS A 8 5.71 8.20 7.15
N LEU A 9 7.03 8.32 7.17
CA LEU A 9 7.82 8.28 8.40
C LEU A 9 7.51 9.49 9.28
N GLU A 10 7.48 10.69 8.72
CA GLU A 10 7.10 11.91 9.44
C GLU A 10 5.66 11.79 9.98
N LEU A 11 4.69 11.35 9.18
CA LEU A 11 3.31 11.17 9.64
C LEU A 11 3.18 10.13 10.77
N ASP A 12 3.96 9.05 10.73
CA ASP A 12 3.99 8.03 11.79
C ASP A 12 4.63 8.59 13.07
N LEU A 13 5.76 9.29 12.94
CA LEU A 13 6.45 9.92 14.07
C LEU A 13 5.63 11.07 14.68
N SER A 14 4.98 11.89 13.86
CA SER A 14 4.09 12.97 14.31
C SER A 14 2.84 12.42 14.98
N GLY A 15 2.26 11.35 14.45
CA GLY A 15 1.12 10.67 15.09
C GLY A 15 1.45 10.07 16.45
N ARG A 16 2.72 9.72 16.71
CA ARG A 16 3.19 9.26 18.03
C ARG A 16 3.35 10.42 19.03
N ILE A 17 3.83 11.59 18.57
CA ILE A 17 3.96 12.80 19.41
C ILE A 17 2.60 13.39 19.76
N ASP A 18 1.67 13.48 18.81
CA ASP A 18 0.35 14.07 19.04
C ASP A 18 -0.56 13.19 19.95
N ASN A 19 -0.16 11.95 20.23
CA ASN A 19 -0.85 11.01 21.13
C ASN A 19 -0.17 11.04 22.51
N THR A 20 -0.73 11.79 23.46
CA THR A 20 -0.13 12.37 24.68
C THR A 20 0.41 11.42 25.77
N ASN A 21 0.89 10.22 25.43
CA ASN A 21 1.46 9.24 26.38
C ASN A 21 2.98 8.99 26.20
N GLU A 22 3.66 9.70 25.28
CA GLU A 22 5.12 9.60 25.11
C GLU A 22 5.86 10.84 25.64
N LEU A 23 7.12 10.65 26.04
CA LEU A 23 7.99 11.66 26.69
C LEU A 23 8.65 12.67 25.71
N PHE A 24 8.14 12.79 24.48
CA PHE A 24 8.79 13.56 23.40
C PHE A 24 7.88 14.70 22.89
N ASN A 25 8.45 15.90 22.68
CA ASN A 25 7.71 17.06 22.14
C ASN A 25 8.02 17.39 20.68
N TYR A 26 9.18 16.98 20.16
CA TYR A 26 9.59 17.19 18.77
C TYR A 26 10.68 16.18 18.37
N PHE A 27 10.85 15.98 17.06
CA PHE A 27 11.97 15.25 16.48
C PHE A 27 12.58 16.07 15.34
N ASP A 28 13.88 15.86 15.12
CA ASP A 28 14.54 16.23 13.88
C ASP A 28 14.80 14.95 13.06
N ILE A 29 14.84 15.05 11.74
CA ILE A 29 15.24 13.94 10.87
C ILE A 29 16.43 14.41 10.06
N ASP A 30 17.57 13.78 10.28
CA ASP A 30 18.71 13.92 9.38
C ASP A 30 18.55 12.94 8.22
N ILE A 31 18.82 13.44 7.03
CA ILE A 31 18.79 12.65 5.80
C ILE A 31 20.17 12.78 5.16
N GLU A 32 20.79 11.64 4.84
CA GLU A 32 21.99 11.57 4.03
C GLU A 32 21.68 10.79 2.75
N LEU A 33 22.11 11.31 1.62
CA LEU A 33 21.99 10.71 0.30
C LEU A 33 23.40 10.49 -0.23
N HIS A 34 23.73 9.25 -0.56
CA HIS A 34 24.98 8.91 -1.24
C HIS A 34 24.65 8.36 -2.62
N TYR A 35 25.30 8.90 -3.63
CA TYR A 35 25.15 8.50 -5.03
C TYR A 35 26.36 7.66 -5.40
N TYR A 36 26.16 6.38 -5.73
CA TYR A 36 27.23 5.44 -6.02
C TYR A 36 27.41 5.27 -7.53
N LEU A 37 28.64 5.04 -7.96
CA LEU A 37 28.98 4.67 -9.33
C LEU A 37 28.28 3.37 -9.72
N ARG A 38 27.87 3.27 -10.99
CA ARG A 38 27.39 2.01 -11.56
C ARG A 38 28.51 0.95 -11.56
N PRO A 39 28.17 -0.33 -11.39
CA PRO A 39 29.16 -1.41 -11.43
C PRO A 39 29.96 -1.52 -12.75
N ASP A 40 29.42 -0.99 -13.85
CA ASP A 40 30.04 -0.97 -15.19
C ASP A 40 30.81 0.33 -15.48
N ASP A 41 30.88 1.26 -14.53
CA ASP A 41 31.65 2.50 -14.68
C ASP A 41 33.16 2.20 -14.65
N GLN A 42 33.92 2.87 -15.51
CA GLN A 42 35.38 2.66 -15.63
C GLN A 42 36.14 2.97 -14.32
N ASN A 43 35.57 3.82 -13.45
CA ASN A 43 36.17 4.17 -12.17
C ASN A 43 35.59 3.36 -11.00
N PHE A 44 34.73 2.37 -11.26
CA PHE A 44 34.20 1.48 -10.21
C PHE A 44 35.28 0.48 -9.78
N THR A 45 35.50 0.39 -8.46
CA THR A 45 36.43 -0.60 -7.88
C THR A 45 35.72 -1.41 -6.81
N ALA A 46 35.72 -2.74 -6.93
CA ALA A 46 34.96 -3.63 -6.05
C ALA A 46 35.23 -3.46 -4.53
N ASN A 47 36.42 -2.98 -4.16
CA ASN A 47 36.84 -2.79 -2.77
C ASN A 47 36.89 -1.32 -2.31
N ALA A 48 36.33 -0.38 -3.09
CA ALA A 48 36.29 1.05 -2.75
C ALA A 48 34.88 1.50 -2.38
N GLU A 49 34.75 2.69 -1.78
CA GLU A 49 33.43 3.26 -1.44
C GLU A 49 32.58 3.53 -2.69
N ASN A 50 33.18 3.81 -3.85
CA ASN A 50 32.50 4.10 -5.11
C ASN A 50 31.44 5.22 -5.04
N ILE A 51 31.58 6.16 -4.11
CA ILE A 51 30.64 7.27 -3.93
C ILE A 51 31.01 8.40 -4.89
N LEU A 52 30.11 8.72 -5.81
CA LEU A 52 30.21 9.85 -6.73
C LEU A 52 29.85 11.17 -6.04
N ALA A 53 28.81 11.18 -5.20
CA ALA A 53 28.37 12.39 -4.51
C ALA A 53 27.67 12.07 -3.18
N LYS A 54 27.74 13.01 -2.23
CA LYS A 54 26.97 12.99 -0.98
C LYS A 54 26.13 14.27 -0.87
N ARG A 55 24.93 14.15 -0.29
CA ARG A 55 24.08 15.26 0.13
C ARG A 55 23.55 14.96 1.52
N SER A 56 23.52 15.95 2.39
CA SER A 56 22.85 15.84 3.69
C SER A 56 21.96 17.05 3.97
N GLY A 57 20.92 16.81 4.75
CA GLY A 57 20.03 17.85 5.21
C GLY A 57 19.25 17.40 6.43
N THR A 58 18.87 18.36 7.26
CA THR A 58 18.05 18.14 8.46
C THR A 58 16.68 18.76 8.23
N THR A 59 15.63 17.98 8.45
CA THR A 59 14.24 18.47 8.49
C THR A 59 13.71 18.41 9.91
N LYS A 60 12.94 19.44 10.30
CA LYS A 60 12.32 19.52 11.62
C LYS A 60 10.90 18.98 11.62
N TYR A 61 10.38 18.67 12.81
CA TYR A 61 8.99 18.31 13.08
C TYR A 61 7.95 19.17 12.33
N LYS A 62 6.95 18.53 11.68
CA LYS A 62 5.83 19.16 10.94
C LYS A 62 6.25 19.99 9.71
N MET A 63 7.32 19.63 9.03
CA MET A 63 7.76 20.33 7.82
C MET A 63 6.83 20.05 6.64
N PHE A 64 6.44 18.79 6.37
CA PHE A 64 5.67 18.47 5.16
C PHE A 64 4.17 18.80 5.27
N SER A 65 3.67 19.11 6.47
CA SER A 65 2.32 19.65 6.67
C SER A 65 2.13 21.07 6.14
N ASN A 66 3.20 21.83 5.94
CA ASN A 66 3.16 23.24 5.53
C ASN A 66 3.70 23.48 4.11
N LEU A 67 4.08 22.44 3.35
CA LEU A 67 4.58 22.61 2.00
C LEU A 67 3.44 22.85 1.01
N ASP A 68 3.41 24.06 0.42
CA ASP A 68 2.65 24.36 -0.79
C ASP A 68 3.43 23.83 -2.00
N TRP A 69 2.91 22.76 -2.61
CA TRP A 69 3.54 22.06 -3.73
C TRP A 69 3.45 22.81 -5.07
N SER A 70 2.89 24.03 -5.07
CA SER A 70 2.58 24.79 -6.29
C SER A 70 3.65 25.83 -6.70
N VAL A 71 4.75 25.98 -5.96
CA VAL A 71 5.78 26.99 -6.25
C VAL A 71 6.80 26.46 -7.27
N GLY A 72 6.65 26.88 -8.53
CA GLY A 72 7.59 26.58 -9.61
C GLY A 72 8.79 27.54 -9.62
N PHE A 73 10.01 26.99 -9.58
CA PHE A 73 11.25 27.73 -9.85
C PHE A 73 11.69 27.47 -11.30
N GLU A 74 12.16 28.50 -12.02
CA GLU A 74 12.79 28.33 -13.34
C GLU A 74 14.17 27.67 -13.19
N HIS A 75 14.41 26.57 -13.91
CA HIS A 75 15.66 25.80 -13.86
C HIS A 75 15.84 24.92 -15.11
N LEU A 76 17.06 24.40 -15.30
CA LEU A 76 17.59 23.80 -16.55
C LEU A 76 16.70 22.72 -17.21
N PHE A 77 15.89 22.01 -16.42
CA PHE A 77 15.01 20.91 -16.87
C PHE A 77 13.51 21.16 -16.64
N GLY A 78 13.09 22.42 -16.46
CA GLY A 78 11.72 22.80 -16.09
C GLY A 78 10.60 22.29 -17.01
N PHE A 79 10.91 21.91 -18.25
CA PHE A 79 9.95 21.36 -19.22
C PHE A 79 9.84 19.82 -19.23
N THR A 80 10.60 19.11 -18.38
CA THR A 80 10.63 17.64 -18.35
C THR A 80 10.16 17.10 -17.00
N GLN A 81 9.36 16.02 -17.00
CA GLN A 81 9.04 15.31 -15.76
C GLN A 81 10.31 14.66 -15.21
N HIS A 82 10.84 15.16 -14.09
CA HIS A 82 12.05 14.63 -13.48
C HIS A 82 11.93 14.55 -11.96
N CYS A 83 12.76 13.71 -11.35
CA CYS A 83 12.74 13.48 -9.91
C CYS A 83 13.54 14.58 -9.18
N TRP A 84 12.90 15.24 -8.21
CA TRP A 84 13.52 16.28 -7.36
C TRP A 84 14.80 15.82 -6.65
N LEU A 85 14.98 14.51 -6.45
CA LEU A 85 16.20 13.94 -5.86
C LEU A 85 17.46 14.29 -6.66
N PHE A 86 17.33 14.47 -7.97
CA PHE A 86 18.44 14.80 -8.86
C PHE A 86 18.60 16.31 -9.08
N HIS A 87 17.64 17.15 -8.64
CA HIS A 87 17.68 18.59 -8.83
C HIS A 87 18.91 19.23 -8.17
N ASP A 88 19.15 18.88 -6.91
CA ASP A 88 20.28 19.38 -6.12
C ASP A 88 21.65 18.84 -6.60
N LEU A 89 21.67 17.92 -7.58
CA LEU A 89 22.90 17.46 -8.20
C LEU A 89 23.39 18.42 -9.27
N TYR A 90 22.52 18.97 -10.12
CA TYR A 90 22.95 19.86 -11.22
C TYR A 90 22.68 21.35 -10.95
N ALA A 91 21.79 21.67 -10.01
CA ALA A 91 21.47 23.03 -9.59
C ALA A 91 21.35 23.07 -8.05
N PRO A 92 22.48 22.95 -7.33
CA PRO A 92 22.48 22.90 -5.88
C PRO A 92 22.05 24.25 -5.28
N ASN A 93 21.23 24.20 -4.23
CA ASN A 93 20.75 25.41 -3.53
C ASN A 93 21.74 25.92 -2.47
N SER A 94 22.90 25.29 -2.33
CA SER A 94 23.92 25.60 -1.31
C SER A 94 25.33 25.48 -1.87
N HIS A 95 26.20 26.40 -1.46
CA HIS A 95 27.63 26.40 -1.82
C HIS A 95 28.39 25.17 -1.29
N ASN A 96 27.82 24.44 -0.32
CA ASN A 96 28.45 23.27 0.27
C ASN A 96 28.36 22.02 -0.62
N TYR A 97 27.59 22.07 -1.70
CA TYR A 97 27.41 20.95 -2.62
C TYR A 97 27.76 21.37 -4.05
N PRO A 98 28.84 20.84 -4.64
CA PRO A 98 29.18 21.16 -6.02
C PRO A 98 28.15 20.56 -6.98
N ALA A 99 27.87 21.31 -8.04
CA ALA A 99 27.05 20.83 -9.16
C ALA A 99 27.81 19.74 -9.93
N LEU A 100 27.11 18.66 -10.26
CA LEU A 100 27.58 17.58 -11.10
C LEU A 100 27.24 17.86 -12.55
N SER A 101 28.14 17.43 -13.44
CA SER A 101 27.85 17.41 -14.87
C SER A 101 26.80 16.34 -15.19
N ILE A 102 26.08 16.50 -16.29
CA ILE A 102 25.14 15.47 -16.79
C ILE A 102 25.88 14.14 -17.01
N GLN A 103 27.13 14.20 -17.50
CA GLN A 103 27.97 13.01 -17.71
C GLN A 103 28.24 12.27 -16.40
N ASP A 104 28.53 13.00 -15.32
CA ASP A 104 28.71 12.39 -14.00
C ASP A 104 27.42 11.83 -13.44
N MET A 105 26.30 12.52 -13.61
CA MET A 105 25.00 12.02 -13.17
C MET A 105 24.62 10.69 -13.85
N LEU A 106 24.98 10.48 -15.13
CA LEU A 106 24.74 9.23 -15.85
C LEU A 106 25.56 8.05 -15.31
N ARG A 107 26.59 8.33 -14.51
CA ARG A 107 27.46 7.31 -13.89
C ARG A 107 26.88 6.77 -12.59
N ILE A 108 25.76 7.31 -12.10
CA ILE A 108 25.11 6.89 -10.87
C ILE A 108 24.33 5.59 -11.11
N GLY A 109 24.59 4.55 -10.32
CA GLY A 109 23.90 3.26 -10.39
C GLY A 109 22.99 2.96 -9.22
N ASP A 110 23.43 3.35 -8.03
CA ASP A 110 22.68 3.15 -6.80
C ASP A 110 22.62 4.48 -6.03
N ILE A 111 21.50 4.69 -5.34
CA ILE A 111 21.37 5.77 -4.37
C ILE A 111 21.15 5.13 -3.01
N TRP A 112 22.06 5.37 -2.09
CA TRP A 112 21.90 5.01 -0.69
C TRP A 112 21.37 6.19 0.09
N ILE A 113 20.51 5.87 1.05
CA ILE A 113 19.75 6.85 1.78
C ILE A 113 19.76 6.42 3.23
N ASN A 114 20.31 7.30 4.05
CA ASN A 114 20.29 7.18 5.48
C ASN A 114 19.26 8.16 6.02
N VAL A 115 18.30 7.65 6.78
CA VAL A 115 17.36 8.49 7.49
C VAL A 115 17.56 8.24 8.98
N VAL A 116 17.93 9.30 9.69
CA VAL A 116 18.29 9.26 11.11
C VAL A 116 17.35 10.22 11.86
N PRO A 117 16.21 9.73 12.37
CA PRO A 117 15.41 10.50 13.30
C PRO A 117 16.18 10.70 14.61
N GLN A 118 16.26 11.95 15.06
CA GLN A 118 16.79 12.38 16.33
C GLN A 118 15.65 12.84 17.24
N PHE A 119 15.52 12.20 18.42
CA PHE A 119 14.54 12.56 19.43
C PHE A 119 15.21 13.32 20.58
N GLN A 120 14.61 14.44 21.00
CA GLN A 120 15.08 15.19 22.16
C GLN A 120 14.12 14.98 23.34
N TYR A 121 14.66 14.53 24.48
CA TYR A 121 13.92 14.25 25.72
C TYR A 121 13.87 15.47 26.66
N PHE A 122 12.91 15.49 27.58
CA PHE A 122 12.77 16.50 28.66
C PHE A 122 13.88 16.46 29.73
N ILE A 123 14.65 15.38 29.79
CA ILE A 123 15.66 15.11 30.80
C ILE A 123 16.93 14.80 30.04
N ASP A 124 18.08 15.35 30.47
CA ASP A 124 19.41 15.20 29.87
C ASP A 124 19.85 13.72 29.76
N ALA A 125 19.24 12.99 28.84
CA ALA A 125 19.46 11.58 28.53
C ALA A 125 19.82 11.46 27.04
N PRO A 126 20.67 10.47 26.68
CA PRO A 126 21.30 10.44 25.38
C PRO A 126 20.30 10.23 24.24
N ILE A 127 20.54 10.94 23.13
CA ILE A 127 19.81 10.85 21.87
C ILE A 127 19.82 9.39 21.40
N ARG A 128 18.64 8.78 21.28
CA ARG A 128 18.50 7.47 20.60
C ARG A 128 18.24 7.71 19.12
N ALA A 129 19.30 7.57 18.32
CA ALA A 129 19.22 7.54 16.86
C ALA A 129 19.06 6.09 16.37
N PHE A 130 18.11 5.84 15.47
CA PHE A 130 18.03 4.58 14.73
C PHE A 130 18.20 4.88 13.24
N SER A 131 19.17 4.24 12.58
CA SER A 131 19.44 4.44 11.15
C SER A 131 18.56 3.52 10.31
N LEU A 132 17.67 4.12 9.51
CA LEU A 132 16.98 3.41 8.43
C LEU A 132 17.85 3.51 7.18
N ARG A 133 18.45 2.37 6.80
CA ARG A 133 19.30 2.26 5.60
C ARG A 133 18.50 1.72 4.44
N TYR A 134 18.41 2.49 3.36
CA TYR A 134 17.77 2.05 2.13
C TYR A 134 18.75 2.18 0.96
N ILE A 135 18.93 1.09 0.21
CA ILE A 135 19.60 1.12 -1.09
C ILE A 135 18.48 1.14 -2.12
N CYS A 136 18.41 2.23 -2.90
CA CYS A 136 17.55 2.35 -4.06
C CYS A 136 18.38 2.05 -5.32
N PRO A 137 18.38 0.80 -5.82
CA PRO A 137 19.06 0.50 -7.05
C PRO A 137 18.31 1.16 -8.22
N LEU A 138 18.97 2.06 -8.94
CA LEU A 138 18.35 2.81 -10.03
C LEU A 138 18.19 1.96 -11.30
N ASN A 139 19.00 0.90 -11.43
CA ASN A 139 19.03 -0.01 -12.57
C ASN A 139 18.64 -1.45 -12.20
N GLN A 140 17.68 -1.64 -11.29
CA GLN A 140 17.05 -2.96 -11.18
C GLN A 140 16.11 -3.17 -12.36
N HIS A 141 16.41 -4.18 -13.18
CA HIS A 141 15.38 -4.87 -13.96
C HIS A 141 14.41 -5.51 -12.98
N TYR A 142 13.46 -4.72 -12.46
CA TYR A 142 12.21 -5.29 -11.97
C TYR A 142 11.68 -6.15 -13.10
N GLY A 143 11.24 -7.37 -12.80
CA GLY A 143 10.61 -8.25 -13.78
C GLY A 143 9.37 -7.57 -14.40
N SER A 144 8.46 -8.34 -15.00
CA SER A 144 7.26 -7.76 -15.61
C SER A 144 6.57 -6.75 -14.67
N THR A 145 6.53 -5.47 -15.07
CA THR A 145 5.86 -4.36 -14.36
C THR A 145 4.34 -4.43 -14.49
N HIS A 146 3.83 -5.57 -14.94
CA HIS A 146 2.42 -5.83 -15.18
C HIS A 146 2.14 -7.32 -14.96
N PHE A 147 0.91 -7.66 -14.63
CA PHE A 147 0.41 -9.04 -14.74
C PHE A 147 -0.86 -9.08 -15.60
N THR A 148 -1.14 -10.23 -16.20
CA THR A 148 -2.30 -10.43 -17.07
C THR A 148 -3.48 -10.96 -16.25
N THR A 149 -4.64 -10.33 -16.37
CA THR A 149 -5.88 -10.74 -15.71
C THR A 149 -6.64 -11.78 -16.54
N TYR A 150 -7.73 -12.30 -15.97
CA TYR A 150 -8.62 -13.25 -16.64
C TYR A 150 -9.14 -12.76 -17.99
N SER A 151 -9.45 -11.48 -18.12
CA SER A 151 -9.92 -10.85 -19.36
C SER A 151 -8.80 -10.57 -20.37
N GLY A 152 -7.56 -10.94 -20.08
CA GLY A 152 -6.39 -10.65 -20.91
C GLY A 152 -5.83 -9.24 -20.72
N LYS A 153 -6.36 -8.45 -19.78
CA LYS A 153 -5.88 -7.09 -19.54
C LYS A 153 -4.58 -7.10 -18.74
N ARG A 154 -3.65 -6.21 -19.09
CA ARG A 154 -2.40 -6.02 -18.36
C ARG A 154 -2.62 -4.95 -17.28
N ILE A 155 -2.53 -5.36 -16.02
CA ILE A 155 -2.62 -4.46 -14.88
C ILE A 155 -1.21 -4.09 -14.45
N PRO A 156 -0.86 -2.80 -14.37
CA PRO A 156 0.45 -2.39 -13.90
C PRO A 156 0.67 -2.80 -12.44
N THR A 157 1.88 -3.26 -12.15
CA THR A 157 2.40 -3.52 -10.82
C THR A 157 3.43 -2.44 -10.46
N PHE A 158 3.92 -2.48 -9.22
CA PHE A 158 4.89 -1.52 -8.73
C PHE A 158 6.08 -1.32 -9.70
N PRO A 159 6.55 -0.07 -9.95
CA PRO A 159 6.19 1.19 -9.29
C PRO A 159 4.96 1.91 -9.86
N ASP A 160 4.43 1.45 -10.99
CA ASP A 160 3.22 1.99 -11.59
C ASP A 160 2.01 1.66 -10.72
N THR A 161 0.95 2.46 -10.81
CA THR A 161 -0.27 2.20 -10.05
C THR A 161 -1.48 2.12 -10.97
N PRO A 162 -2.29 1.06 -10.85
CA PRO A 162 -3.53 0.94 -11.61
C PRO A 162 -4.43 2.16 -11.45
N ARG A 163 -4.96 2.63 -12.57
CA ARG A 163 -5.97 3.67 -12.68
C ARG A 163 -7.35 3.04 -12.63
N GLN A 164 -8.37 3.84 -12.35
CA GLN A 164 -9.76 3.35 -12.26
C GLN A 164 -10.21 2.58 -13.52
N ASN A 165 -9.80 3.04 -14.71
CA ASN A 165 -10.17 2.39 -15.98
C ASN A 165 -9.46 1.06 -16.21
N ASP A 166 -8.49 0.68 -15.38
CA ASP A 166 -7.79 -0.59 -15.49
C ASP A 166 -8.64 -1.77 -15.01
N PHE A 167 -9.62 -1.55 -14.14
CA PHE A 167 -10.40 -2.63 -13.54
C PHE A 167 -11.63 -3.02 -14.36
N LYS A 168 -11.84 -4.34 -14.49
CA LYS A 168 -13.05 -4.97 -15.04
C LYS A 168 -13.73 -5.82 -13.95
N VAL A 169 -15.07 -5.85 -13.95
CA VAL A 169 -15.82 -6.64 -12.95
C VAL A 169 -15.58 -8.13 -13.12
N GLU A 170 -15.38 -8.60 -14.35
CA GLU A 170 -15.09 -10.00 -14.67
C GLU A 170 -13.77 -10.46 -14.03
N ASP A 171 -12.75 -9.59 -14.02
CA ASP A 171 -11.45 -9.89 -13.41
C ASP A 171 -11.56 -9.97 -11.89
N ILE A 172 -12.34 -9.07 -11.27
CA ILE A 172 -12.62 -9.10 -9.83
C ILE A 172 -13.37 -10.38 -9.47
N ILE A 173 -14.44 -10.68 -10.21
CA ILE A 173 -15.27 -11.87 -10.00
C ILE A 173 -14.42 -13.14 -10.12
N GLN A 174 -13.60 -13.24 -11.17
CA GLN A 174 -12.72 -14.38 -11.36
C GLN A 174 -11.67 -14.49 -10.24
N GLY A 175 -10.97 -13.40 -9.92
CA GLY A 175 -9.93 -13.40 -8.89
C GLY A 175 -10.47 -13.81 -7.52
N LEU A 176 -11.54 -13.16 -7.06
CA LEU A 176 -12.12 -13.43 -5.74
C LEU A 176 -12.72 -14.82 -5.61
N SER A 177 -13.23 -15.41 -6.70
CA SER A 177 -13.84 -16.74 -6.67
C SER A 177 -12.81 -17.87 -6.62
N ASN A 178 -11.57 -17.62 -7.06
CA ASN A 178 -10.49 -18.60 -7.06
C ASN A 178 -9.49 -18.40 -5.92
N GLN A 179 -9.45 -17.20 -5.30
CA GLN A 179 -8.61 -16.96 -4.14
C GLN A 179 -9.26 -17.53 -2.88
N CYS A 180 -8.53 -18.43 -2.22
CA CYS A 180 -8.89 -18.95 -0.91
C CYS A 180 -8.72 -17.87 0.16
N LYS A 181 -9.67 -17.79 1.08
CA LYS A 181 -9.47 -17.09 2.34
C LYS A 181 -8.50 -17.87 3.23
N TYR A 182 -7.85 -17.20 4.17
CA TYR A 182 -6.98 -17.84 5.19
C TYR A 182 -5.84 -18.68 4.59
N PHE A 183 -5.33 -18.30 3.42
CA PHE A 183 -4.31 -19.05 2.70
C PHE A 183 -4.70 -20.51 2.41
N GLY A 184 -6.01 -20.82 2.36
CA GLY A 184 -6.51 -22.17 2.14
C GLY A 184 -6.37 -23.10 3.35
N GLN A 185 -6.04 -22.59 4.54
CA GLN A 185 -6.01 -23.36 5.80
C GLN A 185 -7.42 -23.58 6.36
N THR A 186 -8.32 -24.09 5.52
CA THR A 186 -9.75 -24.26 5.78
C THR A 186 -10.16 -25.71 5.59
N LYS A 187 -11.22 -26.17 6.28
CA LYS A 187 -11.71 -27.56 6.19
C LYS A 187 -12.06 -27.98 4.76
N HIS A 188 -12.66 -27.06 4.01
CA HIS A 188 -12.96 -27.18 2.59
C HIS A 188 -12.62 -25.85 1.91
N PHE A 189 -12.56 -25.85 0.57
CA PHE A 189 -12.33 -24.63 -0.20
C PHE A 189 -13.32 -23.53 0.20
N TYR A 190 -12.80 -22.35 0.54
CA TYR A 190 -13.60 -21.21 0.96
C TYR A 190 -13.04 -19.94 0.31
N SER A 191 -13.80 -19.39 -0.65
CA SER A 191 -13.34 -18.26 -1.47
C SER A 191 -13.61 -16.91 -0.82
N ILE A 192 -12.82 -15.91 -1.22
CA ILE A 192 -13.07 -14.51 -0.83
C ILE A 192 -14.39 -14.00 -1.43
N ALA A 193 -14.79 -14.49 -2.61
CA ALA A 193 -16.11 -14.21 -3.17
C ALA A 193 -17.25 -14.68 -2.25
N GLN A 194 -17.15 -15.89 -1.69
CA GLN A 194 -18.15 -16.41 -0.75
C GLN A 194 -18.22 -15.57 0.53
N HIS A 195 -17.06 -15.18 1.09
CA HIS A 195 -16.99 -14.23 2.22
C HIS A 195 -17.76 -12.94 1.91
N SER A 196 -17.46 -12.30 0.78
CA SER A 196 -18.09 -11.05 0.37
C SER A 196 -19.61 -11.18 0.16
N LEU A 197 -20.09 -12.31 -0.35
CA LEU A 197 -21.52 -12.61 -0.47
C LEU A 197 -22.20 -12.69 0.91
N LEU A 198 -21.58 -13.36 1.87
CA LEU A 198 -22.10 -13.45 3.24
C LEU A 198 -22.14 -12.06 3.91
N VAL A 199 -21.09 -11.25 3.77
CA VAL A 199 -21.08 -9.88 4.30
C VAL A 199 -22.19 -9.04 3.69
N ALA A 200 -22.37 -9.09 2.37
CA ALA A 200 -23.44 -8.38 1.68
C ALA A 200 -24.84 -8.84 2.14
N SER A 201 -25.02 -10.14 2.43
CA SER A 201 -26.31 -10.68 2.87
C SER A 201 -26.81 -10.10 4.20
N LEU A 202 -25.89 -9.63 5.06
CA LEU A 202 -26.19 -9.04 6.36
C LEU A 202 -26.51 -7.55 6.29
N LEU A 203 -26.37 -6.92 5.12
CA LEU A 203 -26.43 -5.47 4.96
C LEU A 203 -27.67 -5.00 4.20
N PRO A 204 -28.14 -3.76 4.49
CA PRO A 204 -29.20 -3.14 3.70
C PRO A 204 -28.76 -2.93 2.26
N GLN A 205 -29.72 -2.91 1.33
CA GLN A 205 -29.47 -2.88 -0.12
C GLN A 205 -28.48 -1.80 -0.56
N LYS A 206 -28.53 -0.63 0.08
CA LYS A 206 -27.63 0.52 -0.19
C LYS A 206 -26.15 0.24 0.09
N LEU A 207 -25.83 -0.66 1.03
CA LEU A 207 -24.45 -0.98 1.43
C LEU A 207 -23.88 -2.23 0.75
N ARG A 208 -24.74 -3.05 0.12
CA ARG A 208 -24.33 -4.28 -0.55
C ARG A 208 -23.28 -4.10 -1.67
N PRO A 209 -23.33 -3.06 -2.51
CA PRO A 209 -22.29 -2.85 -3.52
C PRO A 209 -20.91 -2.63 -2.89
N ALA A 210 -20.86 -1.86 -1.79
CA ALA A 210 -19.63 -1.63 -1.04
C ALA A 210 -19.13 -2.91 -0.36
N ALA A 211 -20.03 -3.73 0.18
CA ALA A 211 -19.70 -5.02 0.78
C ALA A 211 -19.08 -6.01 -0.23
N LEU A 212 -19.69 -6.12 -1.42
CA LEU A 212 -19.20 -6.98 -2.50
C LEU A 212 -17.82 -6.52 -3.00
N LEU A 213 -17.63 -5.21 -3.18
CA LEU A 213 -16.37 -4.65 -3.70
C LEU A 213 -15.31 -4.37 -2.63
N TYR A 214 -15.60 -4.55 -1.34
CA TYR A 214 -14.65 -4.24 -0.27
C TYR A 214 -13.32 -5.01 -0.43
N SER A 215 -13.43 -6.29 -0.79
CA SER A 215 -12.31 -7.21 -1.00
C SER A 215 -11.77 -7.20 -2.43
N ALA A 216 -12.34 -6.40 -3.34
CA ALA A 216 -11.91 -6.36 -4.73
C ALA A 216 -10.41 -6.10 -4.96
N PRO A 217 -9.69 -5.29 -4.14
CA PRO A 217 -8.24 -5.17 -4.26
C PRO A 217 -7.51 -6.52 -4.20
N ILE A 218 -7.98 -7.45 -3.37
CA ILE A 218 -7.35 -8.75 -3.13
C ILE A 218 -7.26 -9.57 -4.43
N ALA A 219 -8.21 -9.40 -5.36
CA ALA A 219 -8.14 -10.03 -6.69
C ALA A 219 -6.84 -9.70 -7.46
N TYR A 220 -6.17 -8.59 -7.13
CA TYR A 220 -4.96 -8.13 -7.81
C TYR A 220 -3.68 -8.26 -6.97
N MET A 221 -3.78 -8.30 -5.65
CA MET A 221 -2.62 -8.25 -4.75
C MET A 221 -2.54 -9.40 -3.73
N GLY A 222 -3.58 -10.24 -3.64
CA GLY A 222 -3.67 -11.32 -2.66
C GLY A 222 -4.17 -10.87 -1.28
N GLU A 223 -4.56 -11.84 -0.45
CA GLU A 223 -4.98 -11.61 0.93
C GLU A 223 -3.75 -11.59 1.85
N LEU A 224 -3.72 -10.67 2.82
CA LEU A 224 -2.86 -10.77 3.99
C LEU A 224 -3.67 -11.17 5.22
N PRO A 225 -3.11 -11.95 6.16
CA PRO A 225 -3.80 -12.26 7.39
C PRO A 225 -3.93 -11.01 8.27
N ASN A 226 -5.04 -10.93 9.00
CA ASN A 226 -5.43 -9.73 9.74
C ASN A 226 -4.39 -9.28 10.78
N ASN A 227 -3.62 -10.21 11.36
CA ASN A 227 -2.54 -9.91 12.31
C ASN A 227 -1.28 -9.30 11.67
N LEU A 228 -1.06 -9.50 10.36
CA LEU A 228 0.06 -8.90 9.63
C LEU A 228 -0.29 -7.53 9.03
N LYS A 229 -1.57 -7.27 8.72
CA LYS A 229 -2.02 -5.98 8.15
C LYS A 229 -1.60 -4.74 8.97
N PRO A 230 -1.57 -4.74 10.31
CA PRO A 230 -1.01 -3.66 11.14
C PRO A 230 0.46 -3.36 10.90
N LYS A 231 1.25 -4.38 10.55
CA LYS A 231 2.70 -4.28 10.39
C LYS A 231 3.12 -3.92 8.97
N MET A 232 2.21 -4.02 8.00
CA MET A 232 2.48 -3.86 6.56
C MET A 232 1.86 -2.58 5.99
N HIS A 233 2.39 -1.42 6.39
CA HIS A 233 1.85 -0.10 6.02
C HIS A 233 1.76 0.14 4.51
N ALA A 234 2.79 -0.25 3.74
CA ALA A 234 2.82 -0.10 2.28
C ALA A 234 1.70 -0.92 1.61
N HIS A 235 1.51 -2.17 2.04
CA HIS A 235 0.42 -3.02 1.56
C HIS A 235 -0.94 -2.40 1.85
N ARG A 236 -1.17 -1.94 3.08
CA ARG A 236 -2.44 -1.29 3.47
C ARG A 236 -2.72 -0.04 2.65
N ARG A 237 -1.71 0.81 2.44
CA ARG A 237 -1.83 2.02 1.62
C ARG A 237 -2.19 1.67 0.18
N TYR A 238 -1.55 0.65 -0.39
CA TYR A 238 -1.83 0.16 -1.73
C TYR A 238 -3.24 -0.44 -1.84
N GLU A 239 -3.64 -1.28 -0.88
CA GLU A 239 -4.98 -1.88 -0.79
C GLU A 239 -6.07 -0.80 -0.73
N ASN A 240 -5.89 0.24 0.09
CA ASN A 240 -6.81 1.37 0.19
C ASN A 240 -6.89 2.18 -1.12
N ARG A 241 -5.75 2.39 -1.79
CA ARG A 241 -5.70 3.09 -3.08
C ARG A 241 -6.45 2.32 -4.16
N LEU A 242 -6.22 1.01 -4.25
CA LEU A 242 -6.96 0.14 -5.18
C LEU A 242 -8.45 0.15 -4.86
N ARG A 243 -8.84 0.05 -3.57
CA ARG A 243 -10.24 0.06 -3.17
C ARG A 243 -10.93 1.35 -3.58
N SER A 244 -10.27 2.48 -3.37
CA SER A 244 -10.77 3.79 -3.81
C SER A 244 -10.92 3.84 -5.33
N ALA A 245 -9.90 3.44 -6.10
CA ALA A 245 -9.95 3.47 -7.56
C ALA A 245 -11.01 2.53 -8.15
N ILE A 246 -11.20 1.35 -7.55
CA ILE A 246 -12.26 0.40 -7.90
C ILE A 246 -13.64 0.99 -7.55
N GLY A 247 -13.78 1.61 -6.38
CA GLY A 247 -15.00 2.30 -5.98
C GLY A 247 -15.40 3.38 -6.99
N HIS A 248 -14.47 4.25 -7.38
CA HIS A 248 -14.70 5.26 -8.41
C HIS A 248 -15.08 4.64 -9.76
N ARG A 249 -14.37 3.59 -10.20
CA ARG A 249 -14.65 2.89 -11.46
C ARG A 249 -16.09 2.38 -11.54
N PHE A 250 -16.63 1.89 -10.43
CA PHE A 250 -17.95 1.27 -10.38
C PHE A 250 -19.02 2.10 -9.68
N GLY A 251 -18.77 3.40 -9.44
CA GLY A 251 -19.75 4.31 -8.85
C GLY A 251 -20.11 4.00 -7.39
N VAL A 252 -19.21 3.35 -6.64
CA VAL A 252 -19.37 3.10 -5.20
C VAL A 252 -18.56 4.13 -4.43
N SER A 253 -19.26 5.00 -3.68
CA SER A 253 -18.63 6.05 -2.88
C SER A 253 -17.63 5.47 -1.87
N PRO A 254 -16.41 6.04 -1.76
CA PRO A 254 -15.41 5.61 -0.78
C PRO A 254 -15.95 5.56 0.65
N THR A 255 -16.82 6.51 1.02
CA THR A 255 -17.42 6.60 2.36
C THR A 255 -18.29 5.39 2.74
N LEU A 256 -18.80 4.64 1.76
CA LEU A 256 -19.58 3.42 2.04
C LEU A 256 -18.69 2.27 2.52
N PHE A 257 -17.40 2.26 2.17
CA PHE A 257 -16.46 1.26 2.67
C PHE A 257 -16.10 1.45 4.15
N ASP A 258 -16.31 2.66 4.69
CA ASP A 258 -16.03 3.01 6.08
C ASP A 258 -17.29 2.94 6.98
N SER A 259 -18.40 2.42 6.45
CA SER A 259 -19.65 2.28 7.21
C SER A 259 -19.48 1.38 8.45
N ALA A 260 -19.96 1.85 9.60
CA ALA A 260 -19.98 1.07 10.84
C ALA A 260 -20.74 -0.27 10.66
N LEU A 261 -21.87 -0.26 9.95
CA LEU A 261 -22.65 -1.46 9.65
C LEU A 261 -21.83 -2.47 8.83
N LEU A 262 -21.05 -2.00 7.84
CA LEU A 262 -20.18 -2.87 7.06
C LEU A 262 -19.07 -3.47 7.93
N LYS A 263 -18.49 -2.69 8.84
CA LYS A 263 -17.49 -3.19 9.80
C LYS A 263 -18.07 -4.27 10.71
N GLU A 264 -19.26 -4.05 11.25
CA GLU A 264 -19.97 -5.02 12.09
C GLU A 264 -20.31 -6.31 11.32
N ALA A 265 -20.86 -6.19 10.10
CA ALA A 265 -21.18 -7.33 9.25
C ALA A 265 -19.94 -8.18 8.94
N LYS A 266 -18.80 -7.54 8.62
CA LYS A 266 -17.52 -8.22 8.39
C LYS A 266 -17.07 -8.99 9.63
N SER A 267 -17.04 -8.35 10.80
CA SER A 267 -16.65 -9.03 12.05
C SER A 267 -17.57 -10.22 12.36
N ARG A 268 -18.88 -10.09 12.11
CA ARG A 268 -19.85 -11.15 12.32
C ARG A 268 -19.65 -12.34 11.37
N VAL A 269 -19.33 -12.07 10.11
CA VAL A 269 -18.98 -13.12 9.14
C VAL A 269 -17.65 -13.78 9.50
N GLU A 270 -16.62 -13.01 9.88
CA GLU A 270 -15.34 -13.56 10.34
C GLU A 270 -15.50 -14.48 11.56
N ALA A 271 -16.34 -14.12 12.53
CA ALA A 271 -16.68 -14.98 13.67
C ALA A 271 -17.39 -16.27 13.23
N THR A 272 -18.25 -16.19 12.21
CA THR A 272 -18.95 -17.36 11.64
C THR A 272 -17.96 -18.28 10.90
N GLU A 273 -17.02 -17.69 10.17
CA GLU A 273 -15.95 -18.42 9.47
C GLU A 273 -14.99 -19.12 10.44
N GLN A 274 -14.62 -18.47 11.54
CA GLN A 274 -13.81 -19.11 12.58
C GLN A 274 -14.50 -20.34 13.18
N ARG A 275 -15.82 -20.29 13.37
CA ARG A 275 -16.62 -21.43 13.86
C ARG A 275 -16.72 -22.56 12.82
N ASP A 276 -16.99 -22.22 11.56
CA ASP A 276 -17.44 -23.19 10.56
C ASP A 276 -16.31 -23.67 9.63
N VAL A 277 -15.45 -22.73 9.20
CA VAL A 277 -14.51 -22.89 8.09
C VAL A 277 -13.13 -23.34 8.58
N LEU A 278 -12.66 -22.84 9.73
CA LEU A 278 -11.36 -23.21 10.29
C LEU A 278 -11.44 -24.54 11.07
N PRO A 279 -10.35 -25.35 11.08
CA PRO A 279 -10.25 -26.51 11.95
C PRO A 279 -10.37 -26.11 13.43
N ASN A 280 -10.96 -26.97 14.25
CA ASN A 280 -11.32 -26.67 15.64
C ASN A 280 -10.20 -25.96 16.41
N ILE A 281 -10.45 -24.70 16.78
CA ILE A 281 -9.64 -23.97 17.75
C ILE A 281 -10.06 -24.47 19.14
N ILE A 282 -9.40 -25.53 19.63
CA ILE A 282 -9.31 -25.79 21.08
C ILE A 282 -8.19 -24.90 21.60
N ASP A 283 -8.38 -23.58 21.60
CA ASP A 283 -7.50 -22.65 22.29
C ASP A 283 -8.26 -21.33 22.52
N THR A 284 -8.88 -21.25 23.71
CA THR A 284 -8.80 -20.18 24.71
C THR A 284 -8.84 -18.68 24.33
N VAL A 285 -9.01 -18.28 23.06
CA VAL A 285 -9.00 -16.88 22.60
C VAL A 285 -10.24 -16.51 21.76
N ASN A 286 -11.17 -17.44 21.53
CA ASN A 286 -12.43 -17.14 20.84
C ASN A 286 -13.41 -16.43 21.79
N ASN A 287 -13.18 -15.15 22.05
CA ASN A 287 -14.14 -14.24 22.68
C ASN A 287 -15.34 -13.97 21.75
N PHE A 288 -16.16 -14.99 21.50
CA PHE A 288 -17.54 -14.80 21.03
C PHE A 288 -18.38 -13.98 22.03
N GLU A 289 -17.81 -13.62 23.19
CA GLU A 289 -18.35 -12.66 24.14
C GLU A 289 -18.67 -11.30 23.51
N THR A 290 -17.90 -10.86 22.50
CA THR A 290 -18.06 -9.53 21.88
C THR A 290 -18.78 -9.54 20.53
N VAL A 291 -18.56 -10.57 19.69
CA VAL A 291 -19.21 -10.68 18.38
C VAL A 291 -19.80 -12.08 18.20
N LYS A 292 -21.13 -12.16 18.14
CA LYS A 292 -21.85 -13.44 17.97
C LYS A 292 -21.91 -13.86 16.50
N PRO A 293 -21.54 -15.10 16.16
CA PRO A 293 -21.61 -15.61 14.79
C PRO A 293 -23.07 -15.66 14.27
N MET A 294 -23.23 -15.86 12.97
CA MET A 294 -24.53 -16.10 12.35
C MET A 294 -25.14 -17.40 12.90
N GLN A 295 -26.47 -17.45 13.02
CA GLN A 295 -27.16 -18.66 13.48
C GLN A 295 -27.03 -19.82 12.48
N LYS A 296 -27.03 -19.51 11.19
CA LYS A 296 -26.87 -20.51 10.13
C LYS A 296 -25.40 -20.89 9.96
N PHE A 297 -25.16 -22.16 9.63
CA PHE A 297 -23.86 -22.66 9.24
C PHE A 297 -23.53 -22.32 7.79
N ILE A 298 -22.25 -22.11 7.50
CA ILE A 298 -21.77 -21.87 6.14
C ILE A 298 -21.90 -23.15 5.31
N THR A 299 -22.61 -23.04 4.18
CA THR A 299 -22.61 -24.06 3.12
C THR A 299 -21.50 -23.74 2.13
N TYR A 300 -20.55 -24.64 1.92
CA TYR A 300 -19.41 -24.41 1.02
C TYR A 300 -19.85 -24.30 -0.44
N LEU A 301 -19.27 -23.34 -1.16
CA LEU A 301 -19.46 -23.19 -2.60
C LEU A 301 -18.18 -23.61 -3.33
N SER A 302 -18.35 -24.28 -4.47
CA SER A 302 -17.25 -24.45 -5.42
C SER A 302 -16.79 -23.08 -5.95
N PRO A 303 -15.56 -22.95 -6.47
CA PRO A 303 -15.14 -21.71 -7.14
C PRO A 303 -16.13 -21.27 -8.24
N GLU A 304 -16.70 -22.23 -8.97
CA GLU A 304 -17.66 -21.94 -10.03
C GLU A 304 -19.00 -21.41 -9.48
N ASP A 305 -19.53 -22.02 -8.42
CA ASP A 305 -20.80 -21.59 -7.81
C ASP A 305 -20.66 -20.25 -7.09
N ALA A 306 -19.52 -20.03 -6.42
CA ALA A 306 -19.18 -18.75 -5.82
C ALA A 306 -19.10 -17.66 -6.90
N ARG A 307 -18.48 -17.95 -8.05
CA ARG A 307 -18.38 -17.05 -9.20
C ARG A 307 -19.74 -16.70 -9.78
N LYS A 308 -20.60 -17.70 -10.03
CA LYS A 308 -21.96 -17.50 -10.54
C LYS A 308 -22.79 -16.67 -9.56
N SER A 309 -22.75 -17.00 -8.27
CA SER A 309 -23.50 -16.29 -7.23
C SER A 309 -23.05 -14.84 -7.08
N PHE A 310 -21.73 -14.60 -7.06
CA PHE A 310 -21.16 -13.26 -6.97
C PHE A 310 -21.50 -12.43 -8.21
N HIS A 311 -21.40 -13.01 -9.41
CA HIS A 311 -21.80 -12.35 -10.65
C HIS A 311 -23.27 -11.90 -10.60
N VAL A 312 -24.17 -12.82 -10.24
CA VAL A 312 -25.62 -12.53 -10.16
C VAL A 312 -25.90 -11.43 -9.14
N GLU A 313 -25.30 -11.51 -7.94
CA GLU A 313 -25.54 -10.52 -6.89
C GLU A 313 -24.97 -9.15 -7.26
N LEU A 314 -23.74 -9.08 -7.79
CA LEU A 314 -23.12 -7.82 -8.19
C LEU A 314 -23.90 -7.14 -9.34
N LYS A 315 -24.39 -7.93 -10.31
CA LYS A 315 -25.15 -7.42 -11.46
C LYS A 315 -26.45 -6.73 -11.07
N LYS A 316 -27.09 -7.12 -9.95
CA LYS A 316 -28.28 -6.43 -9.42
C LYS A 316 -28.00 -4.96 -9.08
N TYR A 317 -26.76 -4.64 -8.71
CA TYR A 317 -26.38 -3.32 -8.24
C TYR A 317 -25.58 -2.52 -9.26
N LEU A 318 -24.81 -3.20 -10.11
CA LEU A 318 -23.90 -2.59 -11.07
C LEU A 318 -24.15 -3.09 -12.50
N PRO A 319 -25.39 -3.02 -13.03
CA PRO A 319 -25.71 -3.61 -14.33
C PRO A 319 -24.89 -3.01 -15.48
N SER A 320 -24.59 -1.70 -15.42
CA SER A 320 -23.76 -1.00 -16.42
C SER A 320 -22.32 -1.50 -16.46
N ALA A 321 -21.80 -2.07 -15.36
CA ALA A 321 -20.44 -2.60 -15.33
C ALA A 321 -20.28 -3.86 -16.21
N PHE A 322 -21.38 -4.56 -16.49
CA PHE A 322 -21.40 -5.79 -17.30
C PHE A 322 -21.77 -5.56 -18.77
N ASN A 323 -22.17 -4.34 -19.13
CA ASN A 323 -22.62 -4.01 -20.49
C ASN A 323 -21.46 -3.64 -21.43
N TYR A 324 -20.22 -3.65 -20.97
CA TYR A 324 -19.02 -3.50 -21.80
C TYR A 324 -18.67 -4.85 -22.44
N THR A 325 -19.54 -5.34 -23.32
CA THR A 325 -19.28 -6.57 -24.09
C THR A 325 -18.33 -6.31 -25.25
N ARG A 326 -17.18 -7.00 -25.17
CA ARG A 326 -16.22 -7.45 -26.20
C ARG A 326 -15.58 -6.43 -27.12
#